data_AF-A0A432T5P0-F1
#
_entry.id   AF-A0A432T5P0-F1
#
_cell.length_a   1.000
_cell.length_b   1.000
_cell.length_c   1.000
_cell.angle_alpha   90.00
_cell.angle_beta   90.00
_cell.angle_gamma   90.00
#
_symmetry.space_group_name_H-M   'P 1'
#
loop_
_entity.id
_entity.type
_entity.pdbx_description
1 polymer ?
#
loop_
_entity_poly.entity_id
_entity_poly.type
_entity_poly.pdbx_seq_one_letter_code
_entity_poly.pdbx_strand_id
1 'polypeptide(L)' 'MEKKIQKVQEHIRQSSEIPEEEKSAILEKIEEWKKEDAAIGDLMTHLRQWWIKVEPIFAELGLV' A
#
# COMPACT_ATOMS: atom_id res chain seq x y z
N MET A 1 -1.62 10.90 1.60
CA MET A 1 -0.45 10.06 1.91
C MET A 1 0.69 10.29 0.95
N GLU A 2 0.47 10.30 -0.37
CA GLU A 2 1.52 10.54 -1.37
C GLU A 2 2.40 11.77 -1.14
N LYS A 3 1.81 12.93 -0.82
CA LYS A 3 2.60 14.15 -0.55
C LYS A 3 3.58 14.00 0.63
N LYS A 4 3.23 13.17 1.63
CA LYS A 4 4.11 12.88 2.77
C LYS A 4 5.25 11.95 2.36
N ILE A 5 4.94 10.91 1.57
CA ILE A 5 5.94 9.97 1.04
C ILE A 5 6.95 10.69 0.14
N GLN A 6 6.50 11.55 -0.77
CA GLN A 6 7.38 12.37 -1.62
C GLN A 6 8.29 13.26 -0.79
N LYS A 7 7.76 13.89 0.27
CA LYS A 7 8.55 14.74 1.17
C LYS A 7 9.63 13.93 1.90
N VAL A 8 9.31 12.71 2.34
CA VAL A 8 10.26 11.79 2.98
C VAL A 8 11.35 11.36 1.99
N GLN A 9 10.98 10.95 0.77
CA GLN A 9 11.95 10.60 -0.28
C GLN A 9 12.91 11.76 -0.57
N GLU A 10 12.40 13.00 -0.60
CA GLU A 10 13.24 14.17 -0.81
C GLU A 10 14.19 14.45 0.37
N HIS A 11 13.72 14.30 1.61
CA HIS A 11 14.58 14.45 2.79
C HIS A 11 15.67 13.38 2.83
N ILE A 12 15.37 12.14 2.41
CA ILE A 12 16.36 11.06 2.35
C ILE A 12 17.46 11.39 1.34
N ARG A 13 17.09 11.87 0.14
CA ARG A 13 18.06 12.29 -0.89
C ARG A 13 18.99 13.38 -0.38
N GLN A 14 18.44 14.38 0.32
CA GLN A 14 19.19 15.54 0.81
C GLN A 14 19.89 15.30 2.16
N SER A 15 19.62 14.19 2.84
CA SER A 15 20.16 13.94 4.19
C SER A 15 21.67 13.76 4.16
N SER A 16 22.38 14.50 5.00
CA SER A 16 23.81 14.28 5.28
C SER A 16 24.05 13.20 6.34
N GLU A 17 22.99 12.72 7.01
CA GLU A 17 23.06 11.71 8.06
C GLU A 17 22.97 10.28 7.53
N ILE A 18 22.57 10.12 6.26
CA ILE A 18 22.45 8.82 5.60
C ILE A 18 23.62 8.69 4.60
N PRO A 19 24.41 7.61 4.67
CA PRO A 19 25.45 7.33 3.68
C PRO A 19 24.84 7.22 2.27
N GLU A 20 25.52 7.76 1.26
CA GLU A 20 24.99 7.76 -0.12
C GLU A 20 24.71 6.35 -0.65
N GLU A 21 25.54 5.38 -0.27
CA GLU A 21 25.36 3.97 -0.59
C GLU A 21 24.07 3.37 -0.02
N GLU A 22 23.56 3.89 1.10
CA GLU A 22 22.34 3.40 1.75
C GLU A 22 21.08 4.10 1.22
N LYS A 23 21.20 5.34 0.72
CA LYS A 23 20.06 6.12 0.22
C LYS A 23 19.31 5.42 -0.90
N SER A 24 20.03 4.78 -1.82
CA SER A 24 19.40 4.05 -2.93
C SER A 24 18.52 2.90 -2.41
N ALA A 25 19.03 2.10 -1.48
CA ALA A 25 18.32 0.96 -0.91
C ALA A 25 17.09 1.41 -0.10
N ILE A 26 17.21 2.50 0.66
CA ILE A 26 16.09 3.06 1.44
C ILE A 26 14.99 3.57 0.49
N LEU A 27 15.36 4.30 -0.57
CA LEU A 27 14.40 4.81 -1.55
C LEU A 27 13.69 3.68 -2.30
N GLU A 28 14.42 2.62 -2.66
CA GLU A 28 13.85 1.42 -3.28
C GLU A 28 12.83 0.75 -2.35
N LYS A 29 13.16 0.62 -1.07
CA LYS A 29 12.25 0.00 -0.09
C LYS A 29 10.96 0.81 0.12
N ILE A 30 11.06 2.14 0.10
CA ILE A 30 9.88 3.02 0.18
C ILE A 30 8.97 2.83 -1.05
N GLU A 31 9.56 2.66 -2.23
CA GLU A 31 8.78 2.44 -3.46
C GLU A 31 8.14 1.04 -3.49
N GLU A 32 8.84 0.02 -2.98
CA GLU A 32 8.28 -1.32 -2.77
C GLU A 32 7.03 -1.27 -1.88
N TRP A 33 7.13 -0.66 -0.70
CA TRP A 33 5.99 -0.53 0.22
C TRP A 33 4.81 0.25 -0.38
N LYS A 34 5.09 1.27 -1.20
CA LYS A 34 4.04 2.02 -1.91
C LYS A 34 3.27 1.11 -2.89
N LYS A 35 3.97 0.23 -3.60
CA LYS A 35 3.35 -0.75 -4.52
C LYS A 35 2.56 -1.81 -3.74
N GLU A 36 3.08 -2.28 -2.61
CA GLU A 36 2.38 -3.23 -1.75
C GLU A 36 1.06 -2.64 -1.21
N ASP A 37 1.07 -1.40 -0.72
CA ASP A 37 -0.14 -0.71 -0.24
C ASP A 37 -1.21 -0.61 -1.34
N ALA A 38 -0.79 -0.25 -2.56
CA ALA A 38 -1.69 -0.21 -3.72
C ALA A 38 -2.27 -1.61 -4.04
N ALA A 39 -1.43 -2.65 -4.05
CA ALA A 39 -1.87 -4.02 -4.31
C ALA A 39 -2.85 -4.54 -3.25
N ILE A 40 -2.64 -4.19 -1.97
CA ILE A 40 -3.58 -4.51 -0.89
C ILE A 40 -4.91 -3.79 -1.11
N GLY A 41 -4.88 -2.50 -1.49
CA GLY A 41 -6.08 -1.74 -1.83
C GLY A 41 -6.88 -2.38 -2.97
N ASP A 42 -6.19 -2.85 -4.01
CA ASP A 42 -6.80 -3.55 -5.14
C ASP A 42 -7.41 -4.89 -4.70
N LEU A 43 -6.70 -5.68 -3.91
CA LEU A 43 -7.22 -6.95 -3.36
C LEU A 43 -8.49 -6.72 -2.55
N MET A 44 -8.50 -5.72 -1.66
CA MET A 44 -9.67 -5.36 -0.85
C MET A 44 -10.86 -4.95 -1.70
N THR A 45 -10.61 -4.26 -2.83
CA THR A 45 -11.65 -3.89 -3.79
C THR A 45 -12.26 -5.13 -4.45
N HIS A 46 -11.43 -6.08 -4.91
CA HIS A 46 -11.90 -7.32 -5.51
C HIS A 46 -12.67 -8.18 -4.50
N LEU A 47 -12.19 -8.30 -3.27
CA LEU A 47 -12.89 -9.02 -2.20
C LEU A 47 -14.25 -8.40 -1.89
N ARG A 48 -14.36 -7.08 -1.86
CA ARG A 48 -15.63 -6.38 -1.67
C ARG A 48 -16.61 -6.64 -2.82
N GLN A 49 -16.12 -6.56 -4.06
CA GLN A 49 -16.94 -6.86 -5.25
C GLN A 49 -17.40 -8.32 -5.27
N TRP A 50 -16.54 -9.23 -4.84
CA TRP A 50 -16.90 -10.63 -4.68
C TRP A 50 -17.92 -10.82 -3.56
N TRP A 51 -17.73 -10.18 -2.40
CA TRP A 51 -18.65 -10.23 -1.26
C TRP A 51 -20.06 -9.81 -1.65
N ILE A 52 -20.23 -8.70 -2.38
CA ILE A 52 -21.54 -8.23 -2.87
C ILE A 52 -22.30 -9.31 -3.67
N LYS A 53 -21.59 -10.20 -4.35
CA LYS A 53 -22.22 -11.29 -5.13
C LYS A 53 -22.65 -12.47 -4.26
N VAL A 54 -21.94 -12.73 -3.17
CA VAL A 54 -22.15 -13.92 -2.32
C VAL A 54 -22.96 -13.60 -1.06
N GLU A 55 -22.96 -12.36 -0.58
CA GLU A 55 -23.72 -11.92 0.59
C GLU A 55 -25.20 -12.35 0.52
N PRO A 56 -25.93 -12.20 -0.59
CA PRO A 56 -27.34 -12.62 -0.64
C PRO A 56 -27.52 -14.12 -0.36
N ILE A 57 -26.59 -14.96 -0.80
CA ILE A 57 -26.61 -16.41 -0.55
C ILE A 57 -26.40 -16.68 0.95
N PHE A 58 -25.50 -15.95 1.59
CA PHE A 58 -25.24 -16.09 3.02
C PHE A 58 -26.44 -15.58 3.85
N ALA A 59 -27.10 -14.52 3.40
CA ALA A 59 -28.32 -13.98 4.03
C ALA A 59 -29.50 -14.97 3.91
N GLU A 60 -29.67 -15.62 2.75
CA GLU A 60 -30.66 -16.69 2.56
C GLU A 60 -30.45 -17.87 3.52
N LEU A 61 -29.19 -18.14 3.90
CA LEU A 61 -28.82 -19.16 4.87
C LEU A 61 -28.87 -18.69 6.32
N GLY A 62 -29.17 -17.41 6.57
CA GLY A 62 -29.18 -16.81 7.91
C GLY A 62 -27.80 -16.72 8.57
N LEU A 63 -26.73 -16.65 7.76
CA LEU A 63 -25.33 -16.61 8.22
C LEU A 63 -24.77 -15.19 8.36
N VAL A 64 -25.49 -14.21 7.81
CA VAL A 64 -25.25 -12.76 7.94
C VAL A 64 -26.58 -12.02 8.02
#